data_AF-A0A5B0W1M2-F1
#
_entry.id   AF-A0A5B0W1M2-F1
#
_cell.length_a   1.000
_cell.length_b   1.000
_cell.length_c   1.000
_cell.angle_alpha   90.00
_cell.angle_beta   90.00
_cell.angle_gamma   90.00
#
_symmetry.space_group_name_H-M   'P 1'
#
loop_
_entity.id
_entity.type
_entity.pdbx_description
1 polymer ?
#
loop_
_entity_poly.entity_id
_entity_poly.type
_entity_poly.pdbx_seq_one_letter_code
_entity_poly.pdbx_strand_id
1 'polypeptide(L)'
;MAYVTYRGKNASLRLYSIRFEPAKPVLVEDSVVLEKLHEHPDFEVNAEKVIPLEDLTVPQLKDKAKKAGIEGFADMKKPELINELKALEGGGVPDADSNTP
;
A
#
# COMPACT_ATOMS: atom_id res chain seq x y z
N MET A 1 -0.72 -3.66 19.56
CA MET A 1 0.04 -4.05 18.36
C MET A 1 -0.69 -3.59 17.12
N ALA A 2 -0.01 -2.86 16.24
CA ALA A 2 -0.53 -2.40 14.96
C ALA A 2 0.60 -2.29 13.93
N TYR A 3 0.27 -2.26 12.66
CA TYR A 3 1.23 -2.08 11.57
C TYR A 3 1.37 -0.61 11.23
N VAL A 4 2.60 -0.12 11.20
CA VAL A 4 2.90 1.25 10.85
C VAL A 4 3.65 1.29 9.52
N THR A 5 3.09 2.00 8.56
CA THR A 5 3.69 2.21 7.24
C THR A 5 4.20 3.65 7.14
N TYR A 6 5.47 3.82 6.84
CA TYR A 6 6.05 5.13 6.58
C TYR A 6 5.79 5.55 5.13
N ARG A 7 5.22 6.75 4.95
CA ARG A 7 4.85 7.35 3.66
C ARG A 7 5.78 8.48 3.22
N GLY A 8 6.82 8.78 4.01
CA GLY A 8 7.77 9.83 3.65
C GLY A 8 8.66 9.47 2.45
N LYS A 9 9.28 10.49 1.86
CA LYS A 9 10.09 10.37 0.63
C LYS A 9 11.53 9.87 0.85
N ASN A 10 11.93 9.67 2.11
CA ASN A 10 13.28 9.22 2.46
C ASN A 10 13.43 7.70 2.26
N ALA A 11 14.62 7.24 1.87
CA ALA A 11 14.91 5.82 1.66
C ALA A 11 14.72 4.96 2.92
N SER A 12 14.95 5.53 4.10
CA SER A 12 14.51 4.96 5.37
C SER A 12 14.53 6.04 6.46
N LEU A 13 13.70 5.89 7.48
CA LEU A 13 13.68 6.74 8.67
C LEU A 13 13.84 5.86 9.91
N ARG A 14 14.74 6.24 10.83
CA ARG A 14 14.87 5.55 12.11
C ARG A 14 14.22 6.41 13.20
N LEU A 15 13.17 5.89 13.82
CA LEU A 15 12.41 6.57 14.88
C LEU A 15 12.12 5.56 16.00
N TYR A 16 12.23 5.97 17.26
CA TYR A 16 12.01 5.09 18.43
C TYR A 16 12.82 3.78 18.38
N SER A 17 14.05 3.84 17.85
CA SER A 17 14.91 2.67 17.57
C SER A 17 14.37 1.66 16.55
N ILE A 18 13.26 1.96 15.89
CA ILE A 18 12.67 1.17 14.81
C ILE A 18 13.09 1.80 13.48
N ARG A 19 13.47 0.96 12.51
CA ARG A 19 13.76 1.40 11.15
C ARG A 19 12.50 1.24 10.31
N PHE A 20 12.02 2.34 9.76
CA PHE A 20 10.92 2.39 8.83
C PHE A 20 11.46 2.56 7.41
N GLU A 21 11.06 1.67 6.53
CA GLU A 21 11.29 1.80 5.09
C GLU A 21 9.99 2.32 4.46
N PRO A 22 10.08 3.20 3.43
CA PRO A 22 8.90 3.71 2.76
C PRO A 22 8.12 2.54 2.15
N ALA A 23 6.79 2.60 2.28
CA ALA A 23 5.88 1.56 1.76
C ALA A 23 6.14 0.15 2.36
N LYS A 24 6.78 0.02 3.52
CA LYS A 24 6.85 -1.25 4.24
C LYS A 24 6.15 -1.16 5.60
N PRO A 25 5.11 -1.98 5.85
CA PRO A 25 4.45 -2.03 7.14
C PRO A 25 5.36 -2.70 8.18
N VAL A 26 5.62 -2.01 9.27
CA VAL A 26 6.39 -2.51 10.42
C VAL A 26 5.44 -2.78 11.58
N LEU A 27 5.52 -3.97 12.18
CA LEU A 27 4.73 -4.31 13.35
C LEU A 27 5.30 -3.58 14.57
N VAL A 28 4.49 -2.73 15.18
CA VAL A 28 4.84 -2.01 16.42
C VAL A 28 3.91 -2.49 17.53
N GLU A 29 4.50 -3.04 18.58
CA GLU A 29 3.76 -3.56 19.73
C GLU A 29 3.53 -2.48 20.80
N ASP A 30 4.45 -1.52 20.88
CA ASP A 30 4.45 -0.45 21.88
C ASP A 30 3.35 0.58 21.61
N SER A 31 2.44 0.73 22.57
CA SER A 31 1.24 1.57 22.42
C SER A 31 1.58 3.07 22.45
N VAL A 32 2.59 3.46 23.22
CA VAL A 32 3.03 4.86 23.31
C VAL A 32 3.70 5.30 22.01
N VAL A 33 4.49 4.40 21.41
CA VAL A 33 5.08 4.62 20.08
C VAL A 33 3.99 4.71 19.01
N LEU A 34 2.96 3.85 19.08
CA LEU A 34 1.84 3.89 18.15
C LEU A 34 1.07 5.21 18.20
N GLU A 35 0.75 5.74 19.38
CA GLU A 35 0.09 7.05 19.51
C GLU A 35 0.92 8.15 18.86
N LYS A 36 2.23 8.21 19.15
CA LYS A 36 3.11 9.22 18.56
C LYS A 36 3.21 9.10 17.04
N LEU A 37 3.31 7.87 16.53
CA LEU A 37 3.35 7.62 15.08
C LEU A 37 2.03 7.96 14.41
N HIS A 38 0.89 7.74 15.08
CA HIS A 38 -0.43 8.13 14.58
C HIS A 38 -0.59 9.65 14.49
N GLU A 39 0.04 10.42 15.38
CA GLU A 39 0.08 11.89 15.30
C GLU A 39 0.99 12.41 14.17
N HIS A 40 1.87 11.57 13.60
CA HIS A 40 2.76 11.98 12.52
C HIS A 40 2.10 11.82 11.14
N PRO A 41 2.06 12.87 10.31
CA PRO A 41 1.43 12.82 8.98
C PRO A 41 2.18 11.92 7.98
N ASP A 42 3.46 11.63 8.24
CA ASP A 42 4.28 10.75 7.41
C ASP A 42 4.10 9.26 7.74
N PHE A 43 3.26 8.91 8.72
CA PHE A 43 3.04 7.54 9.16
C PHE A 43 1.57 7.15 9.12
N GLU A 44 1.31 5.93 8.70
CA GLU A 44 -0.02 5.36 8.63
C GLU A 44 -0.08 4.15 9.56
N VAL A 45 -0.88 4.25 10.63
CA VAL A 45 -1.06 3.19 11.63
C VAL A 45 -2.35 2.43 11.31
N ASN A 46 -2.21 1.17 10.90
CA ASN A 46 -3.33 0.28 10.59
C ASN A 46 -3.34 -0.91 11.55
N ALA A 47 -4.54 -1.31 11.99
CA ALA A 47 -4.70 -2.52 12.80
C ALA A 47 -4.31 -3.80 12.05
N GLU A 48 -4.44 -3.78 10.72
CA GLU A 48 -4.10 -4.88 9.81
C GLU A 48 -2.84 -4.58 9.00
N LYS A 49 -2.16 -5.63 8.53
CA LYS A 49 -0.94 -5.49 7.72
C LYS A 49 -1.30 -4.99 6.32
N VAL A 50 -1.35 -3.67 6.13
CA VAL A 50 -1.52 -3.06 4.80
C VAL A 50 -0.19 -3.13 4.05
N ILE A 51 0.02 -4.25 3.35
CA ILE A 51 1.16 -4.42 2.44
C ILE A 51 0.79 -3.73 1.13
N PRO A 52 1.61 -2.78 0.64
CA PRO A 52 1.37 -2.21 -0.67
C PRO A 52 1.53 -3.28 -1.74
N LEU A 53 0.67 -3.16 -2.74
CA LEU A 53 0.58 -4.06 -3.89
C LEU A 53 1.96 -4.24 -4.57
N GLU A 54 2.82 -3.23 -4.52
CA GLU A 54 4.18 -3.25 -5.07
C GLU A 54 5.09 -4.34 -4.47
N ASP A 55 4.91 -4.60 -3.17
CA ASP A 55 5.67 -5.61 -2.44
C ASP A 55 5.07 -7.01 -2.60
N LEU A 56 3.81 -7.11 -3.04
CA LEU A 56 3.17 -8.39 -3.33
C LEU A 56 3.78 -9.06 -4.57
N THR A 57 3.77 -10.39 -4.55
CA THR A 57 4.23 -11.20 -5.68
C THR A 57 3.16 -11.26 -6.77
N VAL A 58 3.56 -11.48 -8.02
CA VAL A 58 2.63 -11.63 -9.17
C VAL A 58 1.46 -12.58 -8.88
N PRO A 59 1.64 -13.79 -8.31
CA PRO A 59 0.51 -14.65 -7.97
C PRO A 59 -0.44 -14.04 -6.93
N GLN A 60 0.08 -13.36 -5.90
CA GLN A 60 -0.78 -12.70 -4.89
C GLN A 60 -1.54 -11.50 -5.47
N LEU A 61 -0.90 -10.75 -6.37
CA LEU A 61 -1.54 -9.67 -7.12
C LEU A 61 -2.64 -10.21 -8.02
N LYS A 62 -2.41 -11.33 -8.71
CA LYS A 62 -3.44 -11.98 -9.53
C LYS A 62 -4.60 -12.47 -8.67
N ASP A 63 -4.34 -13.02 -7.49
CA ASP A 63 -5.39 -13.43 -6.55
C ASP A 63 -6.23 -12.24 -6.06
N LYS A 64 -5.57 -11.13 -5.69
CA LYS A 64 -6.26 -9.89 -5.34
C LYS A 64 -7.05 -9.34 -6.53
N ALA A 65 -6.49 -9.35 -7.72
CA ALA A 65 -7.14 -8.84 -8.93
C ALA A 65 -8.36 -9.67 -9.32
N LYS A 66 -8.25 -10.99 -9.19
CA LYS A 66 -9.38 -11.91 -9.32
C LYS A 66 -10.47 -11.64 -8.28
N LYS A 67 -10.10 -11.40 -7.03
CA LYS A 67 -11.05 -11.04 -5.96
C LYS A 67 -11.70 -9.67 -6.20
N ALA A 68 -10.96 -8.74 -6.79
CA ALA A 68 -11.45 -7.41 -7.15
C ALA A 68 -12.26 -7.40 -8.46
N GLY A 69 -12.28 -8.50 -9.21
CA GLY A 69 -13.03 -8.62 -10.46
C GLY A 69 -12.35 -7.94 -11.67
N ILE A 70 -11.04 -7.74 -11.64
CA ILE A 70 -10.29 -7.18 -12.78
C ILE A 70 -10.27 -8.21 -13.91
N GLU A 71 -10.81 -7.84 -15.08
CA GLU A 71 -10.74 -8.67 -16.29
C GLU A 71 -9.37 -8.51 -16.98
N GLY A 72 -8.80 -9.59 -17.51
CA GLY A 72 -7.47 -9.54 -18.13
C GLY A 72 -6.29 -9.58 -17.15
N PHE A 73 -6.55 -9.69 -15.83
CA PHE A 73 -5.50 -9.81 -14.79
C PHE A 73 -4.51 -10.97 -15.03
N ALA A 74 -4.94 -12.01 -15.76
CA ALA A 74 -4.10 -13.17 -16.08
C ALA A 74 -2.96 -12.82 -17.06
N ASP A 75 -3.22 -11.91 -18.01
CA ASP A 75 -2.28 -11.46 -19.04
C ASP A 75 -1.51 -10.19 -18.64
N MET A 76 -1.97 -9.50 -17.60
CA MET A 76 -1.33 -8.30 -17.06
C MET A 76 0.01 -8.58 -16.37
N LYS A 77 0.96 -7.63 -16.51
CA LYS A 77 2.26 -7.65 -15.82
C LYS A 77 2.13 -7.17 -14.38
N LYS A 78 3.13 -7.47 -13.54
CA LYS A 78 3.21 -7.01 -12.14
C LYS A 78 2.81 -5.52 -11.96
N PRO A 79 3.41 -4.55 -12.68
CA PRO A 79 3.05 -3.14 -12.51
C PRO A 79 1.60 -2.81 -12.93
N GLU A 80 1.06 -3.49 -13.94
CA GLU A 80 -0.32 -3.27 -14.42
C GLU A 80 -1.34 -3.73 -13.38
N LEU A 81 -1.14 -4.94 -12.83
CA LEU A 81 -1.95 -5.47 -11.74
C LEU A 81 -1.94 -4.56 -10.52
N ILE A 82 -0.77 -4.02 -10.17
CA ILE A 82 -0.63 -3.07 -9.06
C ILE A 82 -1.42 -1.79 -9.34
N ASN A 83 -1.35 -1.28 -10.57
CA ASN A 83 -2.01 -0.03 -10.93
C ASN A 83 -3.54 -0.17 -10.89
N GLU A 84 -4.07 -1.24 -11.50
CA GLU A 84 -5.50 -1.59 -11.45
C GLU A 84 -6.00 -1.79 -10.01
N LEU A 85 -5.24 -2.55 -9.21
CA LEU A 85 -5.58 -2.77 -7.80
C LEU A 85 -5.48 -1.49 -6.96
N LYS A 86 -4.51 -0.60 -7.22
CA LYS A 86 -4.44 0.73 -6.57
C LYS A 86 -5.61 1.61 -7.00
N ALA A 87 -5.98 1.59 -8.28
CA ALA A 87 -7.13 2.34 -8.78
C ALA A 87 -8.44 1.88 -8.12
N LEU A 88 -8.56 0.58 -7.82
CA LEU A 88 -9.68 -0.01 -7.10
C LEU A 88 -9.66 0.27 -5.59
N GLU A 89 -8.53 0.09 -4.89
CA GLU A 89 -8.44 0.30 -3.43
C GLU A 89 -8.39 1.78 -3.03
N GLY A 90 -7.94 2.69 -3.92
CA GLY A 90 -7.80 4.12 -3.66
C GLY A 90 -8.97 4.99 -4.14
N GLY A 91 -10.13 4.39 -4.45
CA GLY A 91 -11.23 4.96 -5.24
C GLY A 91 -11.37 6.50 -5.28
N GLY A 92 -11.10 7.08 -6.46
CA GLY A 92 -11.63 8.39 -6.87
C GLY A 92 -10.72 9.29 -7.69
N VAL A 93 -10.54 9.04 -8.99
CA VAL A 93 -11.13 9.87 -10.07
C VAL A 93 -11.16 9.07 -11.38
N PRO A 94 -12.29 9.10 -12.12
CA PRO A 94 -12.42 8.47 -13.43
C PRO A 94 -11.85 9.41 -14.49
N ASP A 95 -10.68 9.11 -15.04
CA ASP A 95 -10.32 9.67 -16.35
C ASP A 95 -10.99 8.81 -17.42
N ALA A 96 -12.32 8.96 -17.48
CA ALA A 96 -13.07 8.73 -18.70
C ALA A 96 -12.72 9.87 -19.67
N ASP A 97 -11.56 9.78 -20.33
CA ASP A 97 -11.35 10.51 -21.58
C ASP A 97 -11.27 9.50 -22.72
N SER A 98 -12.46 8.97 -23.03
CA SER A 98 -12.77 8.48 -24.36
C SER A 98 -13.07 9.71 -25.23
N ASN A 99 -12.08 10.22 -25.96
CA ASN A 99 -12.28 10.65 -27.35
C ASN A 99 -10.96 10.68 -28.14
N THR A 100 -10.70 9.53 -28.76
CA THR A 100 -10.04 9.38 -30.06
C THR A 100 -11.05 9.72 -31.16
N PRO A 101 -10.70 10.29 -32.33
CA PRO A 101 -9.94 11.50 -32.67
C PRO A 101 -10.82 12.67 -33.18
#